data_AF-A0A8T4RGX5-F1
#
_entry.id   AF-A0A8T4RGX5-F1
#
_cell.length_a   1.000
_cell.length_b   1.000
_cell.length_c   1.000
_cell.angle_alpha   90.00
_cell.angle_beta   90.00
_cell.angle_gamma   90.00
#
_symmetry.space_group_name_H-M   'P 1'
#
loop_
_entity.id
_entity.type
_entity.pdbx_description
1 polymer ?
#
loop_
_entity_poly.entity_id
_entity_poly.type
_entity_poly.pdbx_seq_one_letter_code
_entity_poly.pdbx_strand_id
1 'polypeptide(L)'
;MGVFDFLKKKDHQEAMMMGEMPAQAHDELMSHAEKPIGTPTQDVLNFRKQGYTDNQIVQTLQRQGYEPAQIYDALNQAELMGGVRQMPTQEAPQMTQQQQMIPGGPLPLQQPSEDFEEMAESIIDQKWKSFSGELQKITQWKDDLNTRLSKVEQSLQDVKGDLDNIHAALVGKLNDYDKNLLNIGTEIKAMEKVFQKVIPTFTENVQELAEVTKNLKKTR
;
A
#
# COMPACT_ATOMS: atom_id res chain seq x y z
N MET A 1 26.31 -22.99 -36.38
CA MET A 1 26.22 -24.36 -36.91
C MET A 1 26.43 -25.31 -35.74
N GLY A 2 25.34 -25.84 -35.18
CA GLY A 2 25.41 -26.87 -34.15
C GLY A 2 25.66 -28.23 -34.76
N VAL A 3 26.12 -29.19 -33.96
CA VAL A 3 25.83 -30.62 -34.10
C VAL A 3 26.32 -31.40 -32.86
N PHE A 4 25.33 -31.94 -32.14
CA PHE A 4 25.27 -33.31 -31.57
C PHE A 4 26.09 -33.70 -30.32
N ASP A 5 25.37 -33.68 -29.19
CA ASP A 5 25.04 -34.85 -28.37
C ASP A 5 25.53 -36.23 -28.86
N PHE A 6 26.27 -36.94 -28.01
CA PHE A 6 26.24 -38.40 -27.97
C PHE A 6 26.55 -38.96 -26.58
N LEU A 7 25.49 -39.42 -25.93
CA LEU A 7 25.47 -40.27 -24.74
C LEU A 7 26.22 -41.61 -24.95
N LYS A 8 26.53 -42.23 -23.80
CA LYS A 8 26.37 -43.67 -23.49
C LYS A 8 27.64 -44.53 -23.50
N LYS A 9 28.10 -44.88 -22.29
CA LYS A 9 28.23 -46.28 -21.81
C LYS A 9 29.04 -46.35 -20.51
N LYS A 10 28.36 -46.56 -19.39
CA LYS A 10 28.90 -47.32 -18.27
C LYS A 10 27.75 -48.05 -17.59
N ASP A 11 27.34 -49.15 -18.23
CA ASP A 11 26.37 -50.10 -17.71
C ASP A 11 27.08 -51.20 -16.90
N HIS A 12 26.36 -51.75 -15.92
CA HIS A 12 26.43 -53.11 -15.38
C HIS A 12 27.45 -53.48 -14.29
N GLN A 13 27.04 -53.21 -13.04
CA GLN A 13 27.03 -54.12 -11.88
C GLN A 13 26.26 -53.33 -10.81
N GLU A 14 25.11 -53.72 -10.27
CA GLU A 14 24.68 -55.02 -9.78
C GLU A 14 23.14 -54.95 -9.67
N ALA A 15 22.45 -55.65 -10.56
CA ALA A 15 21.04 -55.97 -10.37
C ALA A 15 21.01 -57.42 -9.93
N MET A 16 20.68 -57.69 -8.66
CA MET A 16 19.96 -58.88 -8.18
C MET A 16 19.96 -58.92 -6.65
N MET A 17 19.07 -58.16 -6.02
CA MET A 17 18.30 -58.64 -4.86
C MET A 17 16.90 -58.05 -4.96
N MET A 18 15.99 -58.83 -5.56
CA MET A 18 14.55 -58.60 -5.46
C MET A 18 14.16 -58.79 -3.99
N GLY A 19 13.92 -57.67 -3.31
CA GLY A 19 13.10 -57.58 -2.11
C GLY A 19 12.05 -56.50 -2.38
N GLU A 20 10.80 -56.88 -2.24
CA GLU A 20 9.60 -56.15 -2.63
C GLU A 20 9.52 -54.69 -2.14
N MET A 21 8.88 -53.82 -2.93
CA MET A 21 8.55 -52.43 -2.59
C MET A 21 7.64 -52.35 -1.33
N PRO A 22 7.63 -51.20 -0.62
CA PRO A 22 6.64 -50.20 -1.01
C PRO A 22 7.23 -48.79 -1.14
N ALA A 23 6.65 -48.06 -2.09
CA ALA A 23 6.93 -46.67 -2.39
C ALA A 23 6.57 -45.74 -1.23
N GLN A 24 7.54 -45.36 -0.40
CA GLN A 24 7.43 -44.23 0.52
C GLN A 24 8.79 -43.53 0.64
N ALA A 25 9.15 -42.78 -0.40
CA ALA A 25 10.25 -41.81 -0.38
C ALA A 25 9.86 -40.60 -1.22
N HIS A 26 8.69 -40.04 -0.91
CA HIS A 26 8.33 -38.69 -1.31
C HIS A 26 7.82 -38.01 -0.04
N ASP A 27 8.34 -36.81 0.20
CA ASP A 27 7.88 -35.85 1.20
C ASP A 27 8.54 -35.86 2.60
N GLU A 28 9.86 -36.03 2.64
CA GLU A 28 10.65 -35.79 3.87
C GLU A 28 11.60 -34.57 3.75
N LEU A 29 11.10 -33.43 3.24
CA LEU A 29 11.85 -32.18 3.32
C LEU A 29 11.01 -30.88 3.41
N MET A 30 9.82 -30.93 3.98
CA MET A 30 9.08 -29.70 4.32
C MET A 30 8.44 -29.81 5.70
N SER A 31 9.04 -29.11 6.67
CA SER A 31 8.31 -28.46 7.77
C SER A 31 7.51 -29.35 8.74
N HIS A 32 8.19 -30.15 9.56
CA HIS A 32 7.66 -30.48 10.88
C HIS A 32 7.88 -29.28 11.82
N ALA A 33 7.04 -28.25 11.69
CA ALA A 33 6.83 -27.31 12.78
C ALA A 33 6.04 -28.05 13.86
N GLU A 34 6.76 -28.46 14.90
CA GLU A 34 6.25 -29.05 16.13
C GLU A 34 5.07 -28.20 16.63
N LYS A 35 3.83 -28.72 16.52
CA LYS A 35 2.65 -28.03 17.06
C LYS A 35 2.89 -27.79 18.55
N PRO A 36 2.83 -26.55 19.06
CA PRO A 36 3.05 -26.29 20.47
C PRO A 36 1.99 -27.02 21.31
N ILE A 37 2.43 -28.06 22.03
CA ILE A 37 1.58 -28.81 22.97
C ILE A 37 1.46 -27.98 24.25
N GLY A 38 0.45 -27.12 24.31
CA GLY A 38 0.12 -26.31 25.49
C GLY A 38 -0.99 -25.31 25.21
N THR A 39 -1.68 -24.86 26.27
CA THR A 39 -2.56 -23.70 26.18
C THR A 39 -1.69 -22.44 26.08
N PRO A 40 -1.87 -21.55 25.08
CA PRO A 40 -1.04 -20.37 24.89
C PRO A 40 -1.33 -19.24 25.90
N THR A 41 -1.61 -19.57 27.16
CA THR A 41 -2.01 -18.61 28.21
C THR A 41 -0.94 -17.53 28.42
N GLN A 42 0.34 -17.91 28.37
CA GLN A 42 1.45 -16.97 28.54
C GLN A 42 1.59 -16.00 27.35
N ASP A 43 1.36 -16.49 26.13
CA ASP A 43 1.40 -15.67 24.91
C ASP A 43 0.25 -14.65 24.91
N VAL A 44 -0.95 -15.09 25.29
CA VAL A 44 -2.12 -14.21 25.50
C VAL A 44 -1.79 -13.09 26.49
N LEU A 45 -1.20 -13.42 27.65
CA LEU A 45 -0.81 -12.43 28.65
C LEU A 45 0.22 -11.42 28.11
N ASN A 46 1.19 -11.89 27.31
CA ASN A 46 2.20 -11.04 26.69
C ASN A 46 1.60 -10.07 25.67
N PHE A 47 0.72 -10.57 24.78
CA PHE A 47 0.05 -9.73 23.80
C PHE A 47 -0.89 -8.71 24.46
N ARG A 48 -1.60 -9.11 25.51
CA ARG A 48 -2.46 -8.20 26.27
C ARG A 48 -1.65 -7.08 26.94
N LYS A 49 -0.48 -7.38 27.50
CA LYS A 49 0.45 -6.37 28.03
C LYS A 49 0.97 -5.41 26.95
N GLN A 50 1.06 -5.87 25.71
CA GLN A 50 1.45 -5.06 24.55
C GLN A 50 0.27 -4.25 23.97
N GLY A 51 -0.93 -4.35 24.53
CA GLY A 51 -2.11 -3.60 24.10
C GLY A 51 -2.89 -4.22 22.94
N TYR A 52 -2.62 -5.50 22.60
CA TYR A 52 -3.40 -6.21 21.61
C TYR A 52 -4.81 -6.51 22.13
N THR A 53 -5.80 -6.44 21.23
CA THR A 53 -7.18 -6.84 21.53
C THR A 53 -7.35 -8.35 21.42
N ASP A 54 -8.31 -8.92 22.15
CA ASP A 54 -8.55 -10.38 22.15
C ASP A 54 -8.78 -10.94 20.72
N ASN A 55 -9.46 -10.20 19.85
CA ASN A 55 -9.63 -10.58 18.44
C ASN A 55 -8.29 -10.64 17.68
N GLN A 56 -7.36 -9.72 17.94
CA GLN A 56 -6.03 -9.72 17.32
C GLN A 56 -5.14 -10.84 17.89
N ILE A 57 -5.32 -11.17 19.17
CA ILE A 57 -4.65 -12.28 19.83
C ILE A 57 -5.12 -13.60 19.21
N VAL A 58 -6.43 -13.78 19.04
CA VAL A 58 -7.02 -14.97 18.39
C VAL A 58 -6.43 -15.15 16.99
N GLN A 59 -6.41 -14.10 16.15
CA GLN A 59 -5.86 -14.19 14.80
C GLN A 59 -4.35 -14.50 14.80
N THR A 60 -3.61 -13.98 15.77
CA THR A 60 -2.16 -14.21 15.89
C THR A 60 -1.86 -15.64 16.33
N LEU A 61 -2.61 -16.17 17.30
CA LEU A 61 -2.47 -17.54 17.79
C LEU A 61 -2.95 -18.57 16.76
N GLN A 62 -4.02 -18.27 16.01
CA GLN A 62 -4.44 -19.10 14.88
C GLN A 62 -3.35 -19.19 13.81
N ARG A 63 -2.69 -18.07 13.48
CA ARG A 63 -1.55 -18.05 12.54
C ARG A 63 -0.33 -18.85 13.07
N GLN A 64 -0.19 -18.95 14.39
CA GLN A 64 0.82 -19.78 15.06
C GLN A 64 0.42 -21.26 15.14
N GLY A 65 -0.77 -21.63 14.64
CA GLY A 65 -1.23 -23.01 14.53
C GLY A 65 -1.94 -23.57 15.76
N TYR A 66 -2.33 -22.71 16.71
CA TYR A 66 -3.12 -23.14 17.88
C TYR A 66 -4.59 -23.39 17.50
N GLU A 67 -5.18 -24.42 18.11
CA GLU A 67 -6.59 -24.75 17.89
C GLU A 67 -7.52 -23.73 18.58
N PRO A 68 -8.70 -23.43 18.00
CA PRO A 68 -9.64 -22.46 18.58
C PRO A 68 -9.97 -22.74 20.05
N ALA A 69 -10.22 -24.00 20.42
CA ALA A 69 -10.53 -24.38 21.79
C ALA A 69 -9.39 -24.05 22.79
N GLN A 70 -8.13 -24.24 22.38
CA GLN A 70 -6.97 -23.92 23.20
C GLN A 70 -6.79 -22.41 23.37
N ILE A 71 -7.11 -21.64 22.32
CA ILE A 71 -7.06 -20.18 22.35
C ILE A 71 -8.10 -19.61 23.30
N TYR A 72 -9.34 -20.11 23.25
CA TYR A 72 -10.42 -19.67 24.15
C TYR A 72 -10.12 -20.03 25.62
N ASP A 73 -9.62 -21.23 25.87
CA ASP A 73 -9.21 -21.65 27.21
C ASP A 73 -8.07 -20.75 27.75
N ALA A 74 -7.07 -20.46 26.92
CA ALA A 74 -5.98 -19.55 27.24
C ALA A 74 -6.44 -18.09 27.50
N LEU A 75 -7.42 -17.58 26.75
CA LEU A 75 -7.98 -16.24 26.95
C LEU A 75 -8.70 -16.11 28.28
N ASN A 76 -9.52 -17.10 28.63
CA ASN A 76 -10.24 -17.15 29.91
C ASN A 76 -9.25 -17.26 31.07
N GLN A 77 -8.24 -18.13 30.97
CA GLN A 77 -7.20 -18.27 31.99
C GLN A 77 -6.36 -16.99 32.15
N ALA A 78 -6.00 -16.34 31.04
CA ALA A 78 -5.23 -15.10 31.06
C ALA A 78 -6.04 -13.91 31.62
N GLU A 79 -7.37 -13.92 31.49
CA GLU A 79 -8.23 -12.93 32.12
C GLU A 79 -8.26 -13.10 33.64
N LEU A 80 -8.38 -14.34 34.11
CA LEU A 80 -8.31 -14.67 35.54
C LEU A 80 -6.95 -14.29 36.16
N MET A 81 -5.85 -14.45 35.40
CA MET A 81 -4.49 -14.09 35.85
C MET A 81 -4.16 -12.59 35.70
N GLY A 82 -4.66 -11.94 34.66
CA GLY A 82 -4.41 -10.52 34.38
C GLY A 82 -5.32 -9.57 35.15
N GLY A 83 -6.43 -10.07 35.68
CA GLY A 83 -7.45 -9.33 36.42
C GLY A 83 -7.26 -9.40 37.93
N VAL A 84 -6.15 -8.89 38.49
CA VAL A 84 -6.18 -8.41 39.89
C VAL A 84 -6.87 -7.05 39.91
N ARG A 85 -8.18 -7.07 39.70
CA ARG A 85 -9.08 -5.95 39.91
C ARG A 85 -10.29 -6.50 40.66
N GLN A 86 -10.25 -6.29 41.97
CA GLN A 86 -11.26 -6.61 43.00
C GLN A 86 -12.60 -7.11 42.44
N MET A 87 -12.80 -8.43 42.48
CA MET A 87 -14.15 -9.00 42.52
C MET A 87 -14.68 -8.85 43.95
N PRO A 88 -15.94 -8.43 44.17
CA PRO A 88 -16.59 -8.72 45.43
C PRO A 88 -16.66 -10.24 45.57
N THR A 89 -16.15 -10.72 46.70
CA THR A 89 -16.25 -12.10 47.13
C THR A 89 -17.74 -12.45 47.24
N GLN A 90 -18.28 -13.18 46.28
CA GLN A 90 -19.53 -13.90 46.48
C GLN A 90 -19.17 -15.30 46.92
N GLU A 91 -19.65 -15.61 48.12
CA GLU A 91 -19.52 -16.88 48.81
C GLU A 91 -19.99 -18.02 47.88
N ALA A 92 -19.06 -18.86 47.46
CA ALA A 92 -19.41 -20.15 46.91
C ALA A 92 -19.96 -21.03 48.06
N PRO A 93 -21.16 -21.62 47.92
CA PRO A 93 -21.62 -22.62 48.87
C PRO A 93 -20.67 -23.82 48.83
N GLN A 94 -20.10 -24.17 49.97
CA GLN A 94 -19.54 -25.50 50.19
C GLN A 94 -20.66 -26.53 49.97
N MET A 95 -20.57 -27.31 48.90
CA MET A 95 -21.22 -28.61 48.86
C MET A 95 -20.17 -29.70 49.06
N THR A 96 -20.01 -30.08 50.32
CA THR A 96 -19.71 -31.46 50.69
C THR A 96 -20.88 -32.33 50.25
N GLN A 97 -20.65 -33.27 49.33
CA GLN A 97 -21.24 -34.63 49.36
C GLN A 97 -20.59 -35.46 48.24
N GLN A 98 -19.71 -36.38 48.64
CA GLN A 98 -19.98 -37.81 48.69
C GLN A 98 -19.92 -38.49 47.31
N GLN A 99 -18.74 -39.07 47.12
CA GLN A 99 -18.44 -40.22 46.30
C GLN A 99 -19.56 -41.29 46.42
N GLN A 100 -20.33 -41.48 45.35
CA GLN A 100 -21.06 -42.72 45.11
C GLN A 100 -20.80 -43.15 43.67
N MET A 101 -20.14 -44.30 43.53
CA MET A 101 -20.03 -45.02 42.27
C MET A 101 -21.43 -45.51 41.87
N ILE A 102 -21.89 -45.13 40.68
CA ILE A 102 -23.01 -45.78 40.00
C ILE A 102 -22.45 -46.34 38.68
N PRO A 103 -22.30 -47.66 38.54
CA PRO A 103 -21.87 -48.29 37.30
C PRO A 103 -23.06 -48.43 36.34
N GLY A 104 -22.85 -48.03 35.07
CA GLY A 104 -23.62 -48.51 33.92
C GLY A 104 -25.05 -47.97 33.78
N GLY A 105 -25.18 -46.83 33.11
CA GLY A 105 -26.43 -46.36 32.51
C GLY A 105 -26.13 -45.48 31.29
N PRO A 106 -26.93 -45.51 30.21
CA PRO A 106 -26.70 -44.65 29.06
C PRO A 106 -26.75 -43.18 29.50
N LEU A 107 -25.70 -42.43 29.18
CA LEU A 107 -25.68 -40.98 29.29
C LEU A 107 -26.91 -40.42 28.55
N PRO A 108 -27.75 -39.58 29.17
CA PRO A 108 -28.65 -38.74 28.41
C PRO A 108 -27.77 -37.82 27.57
N LEU A 109 -27.91 -37.87 26.24
CA LEU A 109 -27.52 -36.76 25.39
C LEU A 109 -28.29 -35.54 25.92
N GLN A 110 -27.59 -34.67 26.64
CA GLN A 110 -28.05 -33.31 26.87
C GLN A 110 -28.24 -32.72 25.49
N GLN A 111 -29.51 -32.60 25.09
CA GLN A 111 -29.89 -31.76 23.96
C GLN A 111 -29.32 -30.36 24.25
N PRO A 112 -28.83 -29.64 23.23
CA PRO A 112 -28.47 -28.24 23.39
C PRO A 112 -29.63 -27.55 24.12
N SER A 113 -29.35 -26.90 25.25
CA SER A 113 -30.35 -26.10 25.95
C SER A 113 -30.91 -25.08 24.96
N GLU A 114 -32.24 -24.95 24.86
CA GLU A 114 -32.93 -23.97 24.00
C GLU A 114 -32.35 -22.54 24.17
N ASP A 115 -31.84 -22.23 25.38
CA ASP A 115 -31.12 -20.99 25.70
C ASP A 115 -29.83 -20.75 24.88
N PHE A 116 -29.12 -21.81 24.46
CA PHE A 116 -27.91 -21.72 23.64
C PHE A 116 -28.26 -21.51 22.16
N GLU A 117 -29.36 -22.11 21.67
CA GLU A 117 -29.85 -21.85 20.32
C GLU A 117 -30.37 -20.41 20.19
N GLU A 118 -31.12 -19.91 21.17
CA GLU A 118 -31.60 -18.51 21.15
C GLU A 118 -30.45 -17.49 21.24
N MET A 119 -29.43 -17.80 22.05
CA MET A 119 -28.20 -16.99 22.10
C MET A 119 -27.40 -17.07 20.80
N ALA A 120 -27.32 -18.24 20.16
CA ALA A 120 -26.63 -18.40 18.88
C ALA A 120 -27.37 -17.67 17.74
N GLU A 121 -28.69 -17.77 17.66
CA GLU A 121 -29.50 -17.08 16.65
C GLU A 121 -29.41 -15.55 16.78
N SER A 122 -29.53 -15.03 18.00
CA SER A 122 -29.42 -13.58 18.24
C SER A 122 -28.01 -13.03 17.93
N ILE A 123 -26.95 -13.80 18.21
CA ILE A 123 -25.57 -13.42 17.85
C ILE A 123 -25.37 -13.49 16.33
N ILE A 124 -25.90 -14.51 15.66
CA ILE A 124 -25.80 -14.66 14.20
C ILE A 124 -26.53 -13.51 13.51
N ASP A 125 -27.77 -13.19 13.90
CA ASP A 125 -28.53 -12.08 13.31
C ASP A 125 -27.87 -10.73 13.55
N GLN A 126 -27.35 -10.49 14.75
CA GLN A 126 -26.65 -9.24 15.05
C GLN A 126 -25.37 -9.09 14.21
N LYS A 127 -24.57 -10.15 14.07
CA LYS A 127 -23.35 -10.16 13.24
C LYS A 127 -23.68 -10.10 11.74
N TRP A 128 -24.73 -10.76 11.28
CA TRP A 128 -25.19 -10.71 9.89
C TRP A 128 -25.67 -9.31 9.51
N LYS A 129 -26.42 -8.66 10.41
CA LYS A 129 -26.86 -7.28 10.24
C LYS A 129 -25.68 -6.29 10.26
N SER A 130 -24.67 -6.50 11.11
CA SER A 130 -23.49 -5.62 11.09
C SER A 130 -22.66 -5.82 9.82
N PHE A 131 -22.46 -7.07 9.40
CA PHE A 131 -21.73 -7.43 8.19
C PHE A 131 -22.40 -6.88 6.93
N SER A 132 -23.73 -7.03 6.81
CA SER A 132 -24.48 -6.44 5.69
C SER A 132 -24.39 -4.91 5.67
N GLY A 133 -24.39 -4.27 6.85
CA GLY A 133 -24.11 -2.84 6.98
C GLY A 133 -22.71 -2.44 6.50
N GLU A 134 -21.69 -3.23 6.79
CA GLU A 134 -20.31 -3.00 6.31
C GLU A 134 -20.19 -3.19 4.80
N LEU A 135 -20.83 -4.23 4.23
CA LEU A 135 -20.89 -4.41 2.78
C LEU A 135 -21.55 -3.22 2.08
N GLN A 136 -22.62 -2.66 2.67
CA GLN A 136 -23.26 -1.47 2.12
C GLN A 136 -22.30 -0.26 2.12
N LYS A 137 -21.49 -0.09 3.16
CA LYS A 137 -20.46 0.97 3.21
C LYS A 137 -19.38 0.76 2.14
N ILE A 138 -18.98 -0.48 1.88
CA ILE A 138 -18.01 -0.80 0.82
C ILE A 138 -18.58 -0.46 -0.56
N THR A 139 -19.86 -0.77 -0.80
CA THR A 139 -20.55 -0.39 -2.05
C THR A 139 -20.60 1.13 -2.21
N GLN A 140 -20.97 1.87 -1.16
CA GLN A 140 -20.96 3.33 -1.18
C GLN A 140 -19.56 3.90 -1.46
N TRP A 141 -18.55 3.36 -0.79
CA TRP A 141 -17.16 3.75 -1.03
C TRP A 141 -16.71 3.45 -2.46
N LYS A 142 -17.12 2.31 -3.04
CA LYS A 142 -16.86 1.97 -4.44
C LYS A 142 -17.51 3.00 -5.38
N ASP A 143 -18.74 3.40 -5.12
CA ASP A 143 -19.44 4.39 -5.93
C ASP A 143 -18.80 5.79 -5.82
N ASP A 144 -18.37 6.17 -4.61
CA ASP A 144 -17.61 7.40 -4.37
C ASP A 144 -16.25 7.39 -5.08
N LEU A 145 -15.55 6.25 -5.06
CA LEU A 145 -14.29 6.07 -5.78
C LEU A 145 -14.47 6.16 -7.29
N ASN A 146 -15.48 5.48 -7.84
CA ASN A 146 -15.79 5.58 -9.27
C ASN A 146 -16.07 7.04 -9.67
N THR A 147 -16.86 7.76 -8.85
CA THR A 147 -17.15 9.17 -9.09
C THR A 147 -15.89 10.04 -9.04
N ARG A 148 -15.00 9.82 -8.07
CA ARG A 148 -13.72 10.53 -7.96
C ARG A 148 -12.80 10.21 -9.13
N LEU A 149 -12.73 8.95 -9.55
CA LEU A 149 -11.94 8.51 -10.69
C LEU A 149 -12.40 9.21 -11.97
N SER A 150 -13.71 9.23 -12.24
CA SER A 150 -14.25 9.95 -13.41
C SER A 150 -13.97 11.45 -13.35
N LYS A 151 -14.00 12.08 -12.17
CA LYS A 151 -13.61 13.50 -12.02
C LYS A 151 -12.13 13.73 -12.31
N VAL A 152 -11.26 12.81 -11.88
CA VAL A 152 -9.82 12.88 -12.17
C VAL A 152 -9.57 12.70 -13.66
N GLU A 153 -10.25 11.76 -14.32
CA GLU A 153 -10.18 11.56 -15.77
C GLU A 153 -10.60 12.84 -16.52
N GLN A 154 -11.68 13.48 -16.11
CA GLN A 154 -12.12 14.75 -16.69
C GLN A 154 -11.10 15.86 -16.46
N SER A 155 -10.59 16.03 -15.24
CA SER A 155 -9.56 17.05 -14.94
C SER A 155 -8.28 16.82 -15.74
N LEU A 156 -7.87 15.57 -15.97
CA LEU A 156 -6.72 15.26 -16.82
C LEU A 156 -6.99 15.64 -18.28
N GLN A 157 -8.21 15.43 -18.77
CA GLN A 157 -8.61 15.84 -20.11
C GLN A 157 -8.63 17.37 -20.24
N ASP A 158 -9.13 18.08 -19.23
CA ASP A 158 -9.15 19.55 -19.19
C ASP A 158 -7.72 20.11 -19.15
N VAL A 159 -6.85 19.57 -18.28
CA VAL A 159 -5.42 19.94 -18.21
C VAL A 159 -4.71 19.70 -19.54
N LYS A 160 -5.02 18.60 -20.22
CA LYS A 160 -4.50 18.33 -21.55
C LYS A 160 -4.95 19.39 -22.56
N GLY A 161 -6.23 19.77 -22.53
CA GLY A 161 -6.77 20.84 -23.38
C GLY A 161 -6.11 22.19 -23.09
N ASP A 162 -5.91 22.53 -21.82
CA ASP A 162 -5.22 23.76 -21.42
C ASP A 162 -3.76 23.78 -21.86
N LEU A 163 -3.05 22.64 -21.77
CA LEU A 163 -1.68 22.50 -22.26
C LEU A 163 -1.61 22.71 -23.78
N ASP A 164 -2.52 22.13 -24.54
CA ASP A 164 -2.59 22.30 -26.00
C ASP A 164 -2.85 23.77 -26.37
N ASN A 165 -3.75 24.44 -25.64
CA ASN A 165 -4.03 25.87 -25.81
C ASN A 165 -2.81 26.76 -25.47
N ILE A 166 -2.13 26.47 -24.37
CA ILE A 166 -0.90 27.18 -23.97
C ILE A 166 0.19 26.96 -25.01
N HIS A 167 0.36 25.74 -25.50
CA HIS A 167 1.36 25.43 -26.51
C HIS A 167 1.09 26.21 -27.82
N ALA A 168 -0.18 26.26 -28.26
CA ALA A 168 -0.57 27.07 -29.41
C ALA A 168 -0.32 28.57 -29.18
N ALA A 169 -0.69 29.09 -28.01
CA ALA A 169 -0.47 30.49 -27.65
C ALA A 169 1.03 30.85 -27.56
N LEU A 170 1.86 29.95 -27.02
CA LEU A 170 3.29 30.12 -26.89
C LEU A 170 3.97 30.13 -28.27
N VAL A 171 3.60 29.21 -29.16
CA VAL A 171 4.12 29.20 -30.54
C VAL A 171 3.70 30.47 -31.29
N GLY A 172 2.47 30.94 -31.10
CA GLY A 172 2.00 32.22 -31.65
C GLY A 172 2.83 33.41 -31.16
N LYS A 173 2.97 33.55 -29.83
CA LYS A 173 3.81 34.58 -29.20
C LYS A 173 5.26 34.50 -29.70
N LEU A 174 5.84 33.31 -29.78
CA LEU A 174 7.22 33.13 -30.24
C LEU A 174 7.38 33.58 -31.69
N ASN A 175 6.44 33.24 -32.58
CA ASN A 175 6.45 33.71 -33.96
C ASN A 175 6.30 35.25 -34.06
N ASP A 176 5.49 35.86 -33.19
CA ASP A 176 5.37 37.32 -33.11
C ASP A 176 6.66 37.97 -32.59
N TYR A 177 7.33 37.35 -31.61
CA TYR A 177 8.65 37.78 -31.15
C TYR A 177 9.71 37.67 -32.25
N ASP A 178 9.75 36.57 -33.01
CA ASP A 178 10.67 36.39 -34.12
C ASP A 178 10.47 37.47 -35.19
N LYS A 179 9.22 37.75 -35.56
CA LYS A 179 8.90 38.85 -36.50
C LYS A 179 9.33 40.21 -35.94
N ASN A 180 9.05 40.48 -34.67
CA ASN A 180 9.44 41.73 -34.04
C ASN A 180 10.96 41.87 -33.99
N LEU A 181 11.69 40.79 -33.70
CA LEU A 181 13.15 40.78 -33.68
C LEU A 181 13.75 40.98 -35.08
N LEU A 182 13.13 40.41 -36.11
CA LEU A 182 13.50 40.69 -37.50
C LEU A 182 13.27 42.17 -37.87
N ASN A 183 12.14 42.75 -37.48
CA ASN A 183 11.84 44.17 -37.70
C ASN A 183 12.82 45.07 -36.95
N ILE A 184 13.10 44.78 -35.68
CA ILE A 184 14.13 45.50 -34.91
C ILE A 184 15.48 45.36 -35.60
N GLY A 185 15.81 44.19 -36.16
CA GLY A 185 17.03 44.00 -36.95
C GLY A 185 17.11 44.87 -38.20
N THR A 186 15.99 45.10 -38.89
CA THR A 186 15.96 46.00 -40.06
C THR A 186 16.05 47.47 -39.64
N GLU A 187 15.36 47.87 -38.57
CA GLU A 187 15.45 49.21 -37.99
C GLU A 187 16.85 49.52 -37.47
N ILE A 188 17.49 48.58 -36.76
CA ILE A 188 18.88 48.73 -36.31
C ILE A 188 19.83 48.89 -37.50
N LYS A 189 19.64 48.14 -38.60
CA LYS A 189 20.45 48.32 -39.82
C LYS A 189 20.20 49.68 -40.49
N ALA A 190 18.96 50.17 -40.48
CA ALA A 190 18.66 51.49 -40.99
C ALA A 190 19.34 52.57 -40.13
N MET A 191 19.26 52.42 -38.80
CA MET A 191 19.93 53.28 -37.84
C MET A 191 21.44 53.24 -38.00
N GLU A 192 22.05 52.07 -38.24
CA GLU A 192 23.47 51.92 -38.56
C GLU A 192 23.85 52.75 -39.79
N LYS A 193 23.07 52.67 -40.87
CA LYS A 193 23.29 53.49 -42.08
C LYS A 193 23.15 54.99 -41.81
N VAL A 194 22.21 55.38 -40.94
CA VAL A 194 22.06 56.78 -40.53
C VAL A 194 23.31 57.22 -39.76
N PHE A 195 23.78 56.44 -38.78
CA PHE A 195 25.02 56.73 -38.06
C PHE A 195 26.23 56.83 -38.99
N GLN A 196 26.37 55.92 -39.95
CA GLN A 196 27.44 55.95 -40.96
C GLN A 196 27.43 57.26 -41.78
N LYS A 197 26.26 57.86 -42.04
CA LYS A 197 26.15 59.16 -42.73
C LYS A 197 26.34 60.36 -41.81
N VAL A 198 25.87 60.26 -40.58
CA VAL A 198 25.86 61.36 -39.61
C VAL A 198 27.25 61.61 -39.03
N ILE A 199 28.04 60.57 -38.75
CA ILE A 199 29.41 60.72 -38.20
C ILE A 199 30.31 61.58 -39.11
N PRO A 200 30.43 61.32 -40.43
CA PRO A 200 31.19 62.17 -41.33
C PRO A 200 30.66 63.60 -41.38
N THR A 201 29.34 63.77 -41.55
CA THR A 201 28.70 65.10 -41.63
C THR A 201 28.98 65.94 -40.38
N PHE A 202 28.90 65.36 -39.18
CA PHE A 202 29.27 66.05 -37.94
C PHE A 202 30.76 66.42 -37.92
N THR A 203 31.62 65.52 -38.35
CA THR A 203 33.08 65.76 -38.37
C THR A 203 33.42 66.90 -39.33
N GLU A 204 32.81 66.90 -40.51
CA GLU A 204 32.98 67.93 -41.56
C GLU A 204 32.45 69.29 -41.07
N ASN A 205 31.24 69.33 -40.50
CA ASN A 205 30.68 70.55 -39.91
C ASN A 205 31.54 71.11 -38.76
N VAL A 206 32.11 70.25 -37.91
CA VAL A 206 33.01 70.68 -36.83
C VAL A 206 34.33 71.21 -37.40
N GLN A 207 34.86 70.61 -38.47
CA GLN A 207 36.04 71.12 -39.17
C GLN A 207 35.77 72.49 -39.80
N GLU A 208 34.63 72.67 -40.47
CA GLU A 208 34.23 73.96 -41.04
C GLU A 208 34.08 75.04 -39.95
N LEU A 209 33.43 74.73 -38.82
CA LEU A 209 33.34 75.67 -37.68
C LEU A 209 34.73 76.04 -37.15
N ALA A 210 35.64 75.07 -37.08
CA ALA A 210 37.02 75.31 -36.64
C ALA A 210 37.77 76.23 -37.63
N GLU A 211 37.59 76.05 -38.94
CA GLU A 211 38.16 76.92 -39.97
C GLU A 211 37.57 78.34 -39.94
N VAL A 212 36.25 78.48 -39.85
CA VAL A 212 35.58 79.79 -39.74
C VAL A 212 36.07 80.54 -38.51
N THR A 213 36.20 79.85 -37.36
CA THR A 213 36.75 80.44 -36.13
C THR A 213 38.22 80.85 -36.30
N LYS A 214 39.03 80.04 -37.00
CA LYS A 214 40.43 80.36 -37.29
C LYS A 214 40.57 81.58 -38.20
N ASN A 215 39.73 81.71 -39.22
CA ASN A 215 39.72 82.86 -40.12
C ASN A 215 39.26 84.14 -39.42
N LEU A 216 38.21 84.07 -38.59
CA LEU A 216 37.77 85.17 -37.74
C LEU A 216 38.87 85.66 -36.79
N LYS A 217 39.68 84.75 -36.23
CA LYS A 217 40.84 85.10 -35.40
C LYS A 217 42.00 85.75 -36.17
N LYS A 218 42.09 85.57 -37.49
CA LYS A 218 43.13 86.22 -38.33
C LYS A 218 42.76 87.62 -38.78
N THR A 219 41.47 87.90 -38.92
CA THR A 219 40.95 89.21 -39.39
C THR A 219 40.88 90.25 -38.26
N ARG A 220 41.06 89.84 -37.00
CA ARG A 220 41.14 90.69 -35.82
C ARG A 220 42.57 90.79 -35.33
#